data_AF-A0A1W1Y4X1-F1
#
_entry.id   AF-A0A1W1Y4X1-F1
#
_cell.length_a   1.000
_cell.length_b   1.000
_cell.length_c   1.000
_cell.angle_alpha   90.00
_cell.angle_beta   90.00
_cell.angle_gamma   90.00
#
_symmetry.space_group_name_H-M   'P 1'
#
loop_
_entity.id
_entity.type
_entity.pdbx_description
1 polymer ?
#
loop_
_entity_poly.entity_id
_entity_poly.type
_entity_poly.pdbx_seq_one_letter_code
_entity_poly.pdbx_strand_id
1 'polypeptide(L)'
;MENTATKKYMNIPMTYELNNRELCRKMAGEIYEHHEITGMSRSQLYCEIFAHAYVFSFFRRIPEFIKNTAPAKRIYRSVADGVDLEDDGDTLVRRIFYRVIWFMPSVA
;
A
#
# COMPACT_ATOMS: atom_id res chain seq x y z
N MET A 1 -25.65 -1.41 23.79
CA MET A 1 -24.24 -1.82 23.93
C MET A 1 -23.67 -1.82 22.52
N GLU A 2 -22.97 -0.76 22.13
CA GLU A 2 -22.22 -0.76 20.87
C GLU A 2 -21.13 -1.82 20.98
N ASN A 3 -21.22 -2.83 20.12
CA ASN A 3 -20.21 -3.86 19.99
C ASN A 3 -19.02 -3.20 19.28
N THR A 4 -18.03 -2.71 20.02
CA THR A 4 -16.77 -2.20 19.47
C THR A 4 -15.99 -3.38 18.89
N ALA A 5 -16.39 -3.81 17.70
CA ALA A 5 -15.61 -4.76 16.91
C ALA A 5 -14.19 -4.21 16.79
N THR A 6 -13.21 -4.96 17.27
CA THR A 6 -11.80 -4.58 17.16
C THR A 6 -11.44 -4.60 15.69
N LYS A 7 -10.95 -3.47 15.18
CA LYS A 7 -10.49 -3.37 13.80
C LYS A 7 -9.39 -4.39 13.52
N LYS A 8 -9.48 -5.05 12.37
CA LYS A 8 -8.43 -5.90 11.84
C LYS A 8 -7.32 -5.05 11.24
N TYR A 9 -6.09 -5.52 11.45
CA TYR A 9 -4.89 -4.96 10.89
C TYR A 9 -4.04 -6.09 10.31
N MET A 10 -3.43 -5.82 9.17
CA MET A 10 -2.55 -6.74 8.47
C MET A 10 -1.33 -5.96 8.00
N ASN A 11 -0.14 -6.55 8.19
CA ASN A 11 1.07 -6.08 7.54
C ASN A 11 1.52 -7.13 6.51
N ILE A 12 1.66 -6.72 5.26
CA ILE A 12 2.24 -7.54 4.20
C ILE A 12 3.72 -7.16 4.09
N PRO A 13 4.65 -8.13 4.24
CA PRO A 13 6.08 -7.86 4.10
C PRO A 13 6.41 -7.23 2.75
N MET A 14 7.23 -6.17 2.76
CA MET A 14 7.63 -5.50 1.52
C MET A 14 8.55 -6.39 0.69
N THR A 15 8.13 -6.74 -0.53
CA THR A 15 8.95 -7.47 -1.50
C THR A 15 8.96 -6.77 -2.86
N TYR A 16 10.00 -7.00 -3.67
CA TYR A 16 10.07 -6.45 -5.03
C TYR A 16 8.97 -7.00 -5.96
N GLU A 17 8.46 -8.18 -5.65
CA GLU A 17 7.38 -8.81 -6.43
C GLU A 17 6.09 -8.00 -6.35
N LEU A 18 5.88 -7.24 -5.26
CA LEU A 18 4.71 -6.35 -5.10
C LEU A 18 4.70 -5.16 -6.09
N ASN A 19 5.75 -4.96 -6.88
CA ASN A 19 5.73 -4.03 -8.01
C ASN A 19 5.07 -4.65 -9.27
N ASN A 20 4.58 -5.89 -9.16
CA ASN A 20 3.77 -6.57 -10.17
C ASN A 20 2.27 -6.38 -9.88
N ARG A 21 1.56 -5.70 -10.79
CA ARG A 21 0.12 -5.44 -10.68
C ARG A 21 -0.75 -6.70 -10.60
N GLU A 22 -0.41 -7.74 -11.35
CA GLU A 22 -1.18 -8.98 -11.35
C GLU A 22 -1.05 -9.69 -10.00
N LEU A 23 0.14 -9.68 -9.41
CA LEU A 23 0.36 -10.19 -8.07
C LEU A 23 -0.47 -9.40 -7.04
N CYS A 24 -0.41 -8.07 -7.07
CA CYS A 24 -1.21 -7.24 -6.16
C CYS A 24 -2.71 -7.48 -6.31
N ARG A 25 -3.21 -7.69 -7.53
CA ARG A 25 -4.62 -8.05 -7.77
C ARG A 25 -4.96 -9.41 -7.19
N LYS A 26 -4.10 -10.41 -7.37
CA LYS A 26 -4.30 -11.76 -6.84
C LYS A 26 -4.35 -11.73 -5.30
N MET A 27 -3.36 -11.11 -4.67
CA MET A 27 -3.31 -10.96 -3.20
C MET A 27 -4.53 -10.21 -2.65
N ALA A 28 -4.92 -9.09 -3.28
CA ALA A 28 -6.11 -8.36 -2.88
C ALA A 28 -7.40 -9.17 -3.05
N GLY A 29 -7.46 -10.07 -4.05
CA GLY A 29 -8.54 -11.02 -4.24
C GLY A 29 -8.66 -11.98 -3.05
N GLU A 30 -7.55 -12.60 -2.68
CA GLU A 30 -7.45 -13.53 -1.54
C GLU A 30 -7.85 -12.83 -0.23
N ILE A 31 -7.26 -11.67 0.08
CA ILE A 31 -7.57 -10.88 1.29
C ILE A 31 -9.06 -10.54 1.39
N TYR A 32 -9.68 -10.17 0.26
CA TYR A 32 -11.10 -9.82 0.20
C TYR A 32 -12.01 -11.04 0.35
N GLU A 33 -11.68 -12.16 -0.29
CA GLU A 33 -12.45 -13.40 -0.24
C GLU A 33 -12.42 -14.06 1.14
N HIS A 34 -11.28 -13.96 1.83
CA HIS A 34 -11.12 -14.47 3.19
C HIS A 34 -11.58 -13.48 4.28
N HIS A 35 -12.07 -12.30 3.91
CA HIS A 35 -12.49 -11.24 4.84
C HIS A 35 -11.40 -10.89 5.87
N GLU A 36 -10.14 -10.93 5.46
CA GLU A 36 -9.00 -10.60 6.33
C GLU A 36 -8.94 -9.10 6.62
N ILE A 37 -9.39 -8.28 5.66
CA ILE A 37 -9.66 -6.85 5.80
C ILE A 37 -11.07 -6.55 5.28
N THR A 38 -11.80 -5.71 6.00
CA THR A 38 -13.19 -5.35 5.74
C THR A 38 -13.33 -3.84 5.54
N GLY A 39 -14.46 -3.39 4.97
CA GLY A 39 -14.68 -1.96 4.67
C GLY A 39 -13.87 -1.40 3.49
N MET A 40 -13.05 -2.24 2.84
CA MET A 40 -12.32 -1.92 1.61
C MET A 40 -12.80 -2.77 0.44
N SER A 41 -12.89 -2.16 -0.74
CA SER A 41 -13.08 -2.90 -1.99
C SER A 41 -11.78 -3.61 -2.41
N ARG A 42 -11.92 -4.68 -3.20
CA ARG A 42 -10.78 -5.34 -3.89
C ARG A 42 -9.87 -4.32 -4.59
N SER A 43 -10.47 -3.27 -5.17
CA SER A 43 -9.71 -2.23 -5.87
C SER A 43 -8.90 -1.31 -4.98
N GLN A 44 -9.42 -0.99 -3.80
CA GLN A 44 -8.66 -0.23 -2.81
C GLN A 44 -7.48 -1.05 -2.32
N LEU A 45 -7.71 -2.33 -2.01
CA LEU A 45 -6.66 -3.25 -1.55
C LEU A 45 -5.50 -3.36 -2.57
N TYR A 46 -5.76 -3.69 -3.84
CA TYR A 46 -4.65 -3.82 -4.79
C TYR A 46 -3.93 -2.50 -5.09
N CYS A 47 -4.64 -1.37 -5.03
CA CYS A 47 -4.04 -0.05 -5.25
C CYS A 47 -3.08 0.30 -4.11
N GLU A 48 -3.49 0.02 -2.87
CA GLU A 48 -2.70 0.30 -1.66
C GLU A 48 -1.44 -0.57 -1.61
N ILE A 49 -1.58 -1.87 -1.84
CA ILE A 49 -0.45 -2.81 -1.93
C ILE A 49 0.57 -2.34 -2.96
N PHE A 50 0.11 -2.05 -4.19
CA PHE A 50 0.99 -1.58 -5.25
C PHE A 50 1.61 -0.21 -4.94
N ALA A 51 0.86 0.71 -4.33
CA ALA A 51 1.37 2.05 -4.04
C ALA A 51 2.52 2.03 -3.04
N HIS A 52 2.42 1.23 -1.98
CA HIS A 52 3.50 1.05 -1.02
C HIS A 52 4.76 0.47 -1.71
N ALA A 53 4.60 -0.57 -2.52
CA ALA A 53 5.70 -1.19 -3.27
C ALA A 53 6.34 -0.24 -4.30
N TYR A 54 5.52 0.56 -4.98
CA TYR A 54 5.96 1.56 -5.92
C TYR A 54 6.79 2.64 -5.23
N VAL A 55 6.31 3.19 -4.10
CA VAL A 55 7.03 4.22 -3.34
C VAL A 55 8.36 3.67 -2.83
N PHE A 56 8.36 2.43 -2.29
CA PHE A 56 9.58 1.76 -1.85
C PHE A 56 10.61 1.62 -2.99
N SER A 57 10.16 1.18 -4.16
CA SER A 57 11.00 1.00 -5.34
C SER A 57 11.49 2.33 -5.93
N PHE A 58 10.61 3.33 -6.01
CA PHE A 58 10.91 4.66 -6.50
C PHE A 58 11.93 5.38 -5.62
N PHE A 59 11.82 5.22 -4.29
CA PHE A 59 12.77 5.82 -3.35
C PHE A 59 14.21 5.38 -3.63
N ARG A 60 14.44 4.16 -4.14
CA ARG A 60 15.79 3.70 -4.50
C ARG A 60 16.37 4.42 -5.72
N ARG A 61 15.53 4.94 -6.62
CA ARG A 61 15.94 5.59 -7.88
C ARG A 61 16.12 7.08 -7.80
N ILE A 62 15.49 7.73 -6.84
CA ILE A 62 15.65 9.18 -6.70
C ILE A 62 17.10 9.55 -6.34
N PRO A 63 17.60 10.70 -6.82
CA PRO A 63 18.94 11.17 -6.48
C PRO A 63 19.19 11.28 -4.97
N GLU A 64 20.42 11.04 -4.56
CA GLU A 64 20.81 11.01 -3.14
C GLU A 64 20.53 12.32 -2.40
N PHE A 65 20.63 13.47 -3.08
CA PHE A 65 20.28 14.76 -2.50
C PHE A 65 18.78 14.87 -2.14
N ILE A 66 17.90 14.21 -2.91
CA ILE A 66 16.46 14.17 -2.63
C ILE A 66 16.18 13.19 -1.49
N LYS A 67 16.80 12.00 -1.50
CA LYS A 67 16.67 10.99 -0.44
C LYS A 67 17.03 11.53 0.94
N ASN A 68 17.99 12.45 0.99
CA ASN A 68 18.47 13.01 2.24
C ASN A 68 17.54 14.07 2.86
N THR A 69 16.53 14.52 2.14
CA THR A 69 15.52 15.43 2.67
C THR A 69 14.64 14.75 3.73
N ALA A 70 14.29 15.49 4.79
CA ALA A 70 13.35 15.03 5.82
C ALA A 70 12.01 14.47 5.27
N PRO A 71 11.32 15.14 4.32
CA PRO A 71 10.07 14.60 3.76
C PRO A 71 10.27 13.27 3.03
N ALA A 72 11.34 13.12 2.25
CA ALA A 72 11.61 11.89 1.52
C ALA A 72 11.90 10.73 2.49
N LYS A 73 12.70 10.96 3.55
CA LYS A 73 12.95 9.95 4.60
C LYS A 73 11.66 9.54 5.32
N ARG A 74 10.75 10.48 5.58
CA ARG A 74 9.46 10.18 6.22
C ARG A 74 8.58 9.29 5.33
N ILE A 75 8.49 9.61 4.04
CA ILE A 75 7.74 8.82 3.05
C ILE A 75 8.34 7.42 2.90
N TYR A 76 9.67 7.31 2.87
CA TYR A 76 10.32 6.00 2.80
C TYR A 76 10.02 5.14 4.02
N ARG A 77 10.15 5.72 5.23
CA ARG A 77 9.84 4.98 6.47
C ARG A 77 8.40 4.49 6.51
N SER A 78 7.43 5.27 6.01
CA SER A 78 6.03 4.84 6.00
C SER A 78 5.72 3.67 5.06
N VAL A 79 6.67 3.24 4.24
CA VAL A 79 6.51 2.06 3.35
C VAL A 79 7.60 1.01 3.54
N ALA A 80 8.64 1.30 4.33
CA ALA A 80 9.79 0.42 4.51
C ALA A 80 9.44 -0.81 5.34
N ASP A 81 8.51 -0.67 6.29
CA ASP A 81 8.09 -1.73 7.20
C ASP A 81 7.05 -2.69 6.57
N GLY A 82 6.58 -2.41 5.35
CA GLY A 82 5.59 -3.23 4.66
C GLY A 82 4.42 -2.45 4.07
N VAL A 83 3.40 -3.20 3.68
CA VAL A 83 2.07 -2.67 3.36
C VAL A 83 1.20 -2.88 4.58
N ASP A 84 0.84 -1.78 5.23
CA ASP A 84 -0.11 -1.77 6.33
C ASP A 84 -1.52 -1.66 5.76
N LEU A 85 -2.37 -2.64 6.05
CA LEU A 85 -3.79 -2.64 5.71
C LEU A 85 -4.61 -2.63 7.00
N GLU A 86 -5.64 -1.79 7.05
CA GLU A 86 -6.55 -1.66 8.19
C GLU A 86 -7.99 -1.71 7.70
N ASP A 87 -8.89 -2.26 8.53
CA ASP A 87 -10.34 -2.15 8.32
C ASP A 87 -10.78 -0.70 8.02
N ASP A 88 -11.75 -0.59 7.12
CA ASP A 88 -12.27 0.63 6.51
C ASP A 88 -11.29 1.33 5.58
N GLY A 89 -10.00 0.98 5.62
CA GLY A 89 -8.94 1.54 4.79
C GLY A 89 -8.59 3.00 5.09
N ASP A 90 -7.80 3.56 4.20
CA ASP A 90 -7.16 4.86 4.40
C ASP A 90 -8.09 6.09 4.21
N THR A 91 -7.60 7.29 4.51
CA THR A 91 -8.33 8.54 4.19
C THR A 91 -8.59 8.70 2.68
N LEU A 92 -9.63 9.46 2.30
CA LEU A 92 -9.98 9.70 0.88
C LEU A 92 -8.79 10.22 0.06
N VAL A 93 -7.98 11.11 0.64
CA VAL A 93 -6.80 11.68 -0.01
C VAL A 93 -5.76 10.59 -0.33
N ARG A 94 -5.48 9.70 0.64
CA ARG A 94 -4.55 8.57 0.44
C ARG A 94 -5.07 7.59 -0.60
N ARG A 95 -6.37 7.28 -0.58
CA ARG A 95 -7.01 6.42 -1.61
C ARG A 95 -6.87 6.97 -3.02
N ILE A 96 -7.08 8.28 -3.19
CA ILE A 96 -6.88 8.94 -4.49
C ILE A 96 -5.42 8.82 -4.92
N PHE A 97 -4.48 9.10 -4.02
CA PHE A 97 -3.05 8.97 -4.29
C PHE A 97 -2.66 7.55 -4.72
N TYR A 98 -3.13 6.52 -4.03
CA TYR A 98 -2.86 5.12 -4.40
C TYR A 98 -3.43 4.77 -5.76
N ARG A 99 -4.64 5.25 -6.06
CA ARG A 99 -5.26 5.06 -7.38
C ARG A 99 -4.49 5.76 -8.50
N VAL A 100 -3.92 6.94 -8.24
CA VAL A 100 -3.03 7.62 -9.20
C VAL A 100 -1.76 6.81 -9.42
N ILE A 101 -1.11 6.35 -8.34
CA ILE A 101 0.09 5.50 -8.44
C ILE A 101 -0.19 4.24 -9.24
N TRP A 102 -1.36 3.61 -9.07
CA TRP A 102 -1.75 2.43 -9.83
C TRP A 102 -1.64 2.58 -11.35
N PHE A 103 -1.80 3.79 -11.88
CA PHE A 103 -1.64 4.08 -13.32
C PHE A 103 -0.23 4.49 -13.75
N MET A 104 0.72 4.68 -12.82
CA MET A 104 2.10 5.03 -13.15
C MET A 104 2.88 3.82 -13.69
N PRO A 105 3.79 3.97 -14.66
CA PRO A 105 4.58 2.82 -15.14
C PRO A 105 5.33 2.14 -13.99
N SER A 106 5.31 0.80 -13.94
CA SER A 106 6.06 0.07 -12.91
C SER A 106 7.53 0.46 -12.95
N VAL A 107 8.12 0.64 -11.78
CA VAL A 107 9.53 1.00 -11.62
C VAL A 107 10.37 -0.27 -11.78
N ALA A 108 10.55 -0.73 -13.02
CA ALA A 108 11.32 -1.92 -13.43
C ALA A 108 12.82 -1.71 -13.26
#